data_AF-A0A239C6X9-F1
#
_entry.id   AF-A0A239C6X9-F1
#
_cell.length_a   1.000
_cell.length_b   1.000
_cell.length_c   1.000
_cell.angle_alpha   90.00
_cell.angle_beta   90.00
_cell.angle_gamma   90.00
#
_symmetry.space_group_name_H-M   'P 1'
#
loop_
_entity.id
_entity.type
_entity.pdbx_description
1 polymer ?
#
loop_
_entity_poly.entity_id
_entity_poly.type
_entity_poly.pdbx_seq_one_letter_code
_entity_poly.pdbx_strand_id
1 'polypeptide(L)'
;MSAGHPPGATVRAALALLARHRRPAYLAALAATLVNSVPDVARQLLVLDDPRVGAALAVDAVGFATGLLAQLWVTGAVAGLAARGAPSWSGALRRGTALAGGALRRAPAAVAAGVVLGGVVSALLTVPASVAALGADGVLGPLGSPGAGAFAVATASDVVASVVTLPFLAFVLVVAAGDRFAARPGGQ
;
A
#
# COMPACT_ATOMS: atom_id res chain seq x y z
N MET A 1 15.33 19.61 20.01
CA MET A 1 15.15 18.42 19.14
C MET A 1 13.98 17.63 19.71
N SER A 2 12.77 17.76 19.15
CA SER A 2 11.62 16.99 19.65
C SER A 2 11.85 15.52 19.32
N ALA A 3 11.93 14.69 20.36
CA ALA A 3 11.96 13.25 20.20
C ALA A 3 10.70 12.84 19.43
N GLY A 4 10.86 12.44 18.17
CA GLY A 4 9.77 11.90 17.37
C GLY A 4 9.14 10.74 18.12
N HIS A 5 7.83 10.57 17.98
CA HIS A 5 7.11 9.44 18.58
C HIS A 5 7.85 8.13 18.28
N PRO A 6 8.04 7.24 19.28
CA PRO A 6 8.69 5.96 19.03
C PRO A 6 7.91 5.21 17.94
N PRO A 7 8.57 4.51 16.99
CA PRO A 7 7.93 3.88 15.84
C PRO A 7 6.70 3.02 16.21
N GLY A 8 6.77 2.31 17.34
CA GLY A 8 5.66 1.50 17.85
C GLY A 8 4.44 2.30 18.31
N ALA A 9 4.58 3.56 18.74
CA ALA A 9 3.43 4.42 19.05
C ALA A 9 2.69 4.85 17.78
N THR A 10 3.43 5.20 16.72
CA THR A 10 2.86 5.53 15.40
C THR A 10 2.08 4.36 14.82
N VAL A 11 2.67 3.15 14.86
CA VAL A 11 2.01 1.93 14.36
C VAL A 11 0.74 1.63 15.15
N ARG A 12 0.77 1.70 16.49
CA ARG A 12 -0.43 1.47 17.32
C ARG A 12 -1.54 2.49 17.04
N ALA A 13 -1.19 3.76 16.90
CA ALA A 13 -2.16 4.81 16.56
C ALA A 13 -2.76 4.61 15.16
N ALA A 14 -1.94 4.22 14.17
CA ALA A 14 -2.41 3.89 12.84
C ALA A 14 -3.38 2.70 12.85
N LEU A 15 -3.09 1.64 13.61
CA LEU A 15 -3.97 0.49 13.78
C LEU A 15 -5.29 0.87 14.46
N ALA A 16 -5.25 1.72 15.49
CA ALA A 16 -6.46 2.19 16.16
C ALA A 16 -7.36 3.02 15.21
N LEU A 17 -6.76 3.89 14.38
CA LEU A 17 -7.48 4.64 13.36
C LEU A 17 -8.07 3.72 12.28
N LEU A 18 -7.30 2.73 11.84
CA LEU A 18 -7.77 1.74 10.86
C LEU A 18 -8.94 0.93 11.42
N ALA A 19 -8.87 0.47 12.67
CA ALA A 19 -9.96 -0.25 13.33
C ALA A 19 -11.22 0.63 13.42
N ARG A 20 -11.07 1.91 13.80
CA ARG A 20 -12.18 2.86 13.90
C ARG A 20 -12.81 3.20 12.55
N HIS A 21 -12.00 3.28 11.49
CA HIS A 21 -12.44 3.73 10.16
C HIS A 21 -12.28 2.65 9.09
N ARG A 22 -12.42 1.38 9.47
CA ARG A 22 -12.18 0.22 8.58
C ARG A 22 -12.94 0.32 7.26
N ARG A 23 -14.25 0.60 7.31
CA ARG A 23 -15.13 0.62 6.13
C ARG A 23 -14.65 1.64 5.08
N PRO A 24 -14.57 2.95 5.39
CA PRO A 24 -14.15 3.93 4.39
C PRO A 24 -12.69 3.77 3.97
N ALA A 25 -11.80 3.28 4.85
CA ALA A 25 -10.40 3.05 4.51
C ALA A 25 -10.23 1.88 3.52
N TYR A 26 -10.91 0.75 3.75
CA TYR A 26 -10.91 -0.38 2.82
C TYR A 26 -11.64 -0.07 1.51
N LEU A 27 -12.70 0.74 1.53
CA LEU A 27 -13.34 1.20 0.29
C LEU A 27 -12.42 2.08 -0.55
N ALA A 28 -11.66 2.98 0.08
CA ALA A 28 -10.67 3.80 -0.62
C ALA A 28 -9.55 2.94 -1.21
N ALA A 29 -9.04 1.96 -0.45
CA ALA A 29 -8.03 1.02 -0.95
C ALA A 29 -8.57 0.16 -2.08
N LEU A 30 -9.78 -0.41 -1.94
CA LEU A 30 -10.42 -1.19 -3.01
C LEU A 30 -10.59 -0.38 -4.28
N ALA A 31 -11.09 0.85 -4.19
CA ALA A 31 -11.23 1.74 -5.34
C ALA A 31 -9.88 2.01 -6.01
N ALA A 32 -8.84 2.30 -5.22
CA ALA A 32 -7.50 2.54 -5.75
C ALA A 32 -6.91 1.28 -6.40
N THR A 33 -7.06 0.11 -5.77
CA THR A 33 -6.59 -1.17 -6.32
C THR A 33 -7.31 -1.52 -7.61
N LEU A 34 -8.64 -1.38 -7.68
CA LEU A 34 -9.41 -1.67 -8.90
C LEU A 34 -9.00 -0.78 -10.08
N VAL A 35 -8.77 0.51 -9.82
CA VAL A 35 -8.25 1.44 -10.85
C VAL A 35 -6.84 1.04 -11.27
N ASN A 36 -6.03 0.52 -10.34
CA ASN A 36 -4.65 0.10 -10.60
C ASN A 36 -4.54 -1.25 -11.34
N SER A 37 -5.52 -2.15 -11.17
CA SER A 37 -5.51 -3.49 -11.79
C SER A 37 -5.68 -3.45 -13.30
N VAL A 38 -6.36 -2.44 -13.85
CA VAL A 38 -6.60 -2.33 -15.31
C VAL A 38 -5.30 -2.06 -16.10
N PRO A 39 -4.46 -1.08 -15.71
CA PRO A 39 -3.14 -0.90 -16.30
C PRO A 39 -2.21 -2.11 -16.16
N ASP A 40 -2.30 -2.86 -15.06
CA ASP A 40 -1.44 -4.02 -14.80
C ASP A 40 -1.72 -5.17 -15.75
N VAL A 41 -3.00 -5.51 -15.95
CA VAL A 41 -3.40 -6.54 -16.91
C VAL A 41 -3.02 -6.12 -18.34
N ALA A 42 -3.23 -4.86 -18.71
CA ALA A 42 -2.86 -4.35 -20.02
C ALA A 42 -1.33 -4.37 -20.24
N ARG A 43 -0.52 -4.02 -19.22
CA ARG A 43 0.95 -4.07 -19.30
C ARG A 43 1.50 -5.48 -19.39
N GLN A 44 0.92 -6.43 -18.64
CA GLN A 44 1.34 -7.82 -18.69
C GLN A 44 1.02 -8.48 -20.04
N LEU A 45 -0.08 -8.07 -20.70
CA LEU A 45 -0.41 -8.50 -22.07
C LEU A 45 0.54 -7.92 -23.13
N LEU A 46 1.02 -6.68 -22.96
CA LEU A 46 1.94 -6.04 -23.92
C LEU A 46 3.37 -6.61 -23.88
N VAL A 47 3.78 -7.26 -22.78
CA VAL A 47 5.12 -7.89 -22.65
C VAL A 47 5.13 -9.34 -23.13
N LEU A 48 3.97 -9.95 -23.36
CA LEU A 48 3.86 -11.34 -23.78
C LEU A 48 4.53 -11.63 -25.14
N ASP A 49 4.64 -10.62 -26.00
CA ASP A 49 5.08 -10.77 -27.39
C ASP A 49 6.53 -10.30 -27.69
N ASP A 50 7.23 -9.61 -26.76
CA ASP A 50 8.59 -9.09 -27.03
C ASP A 50 9.47 -9.12 -25.76
N PRO A 51 10.32 -10.16 -25.55
CA PRO A 51 11.06 -10.41 -24.30
C PRO A 51 12.32 -9.55 -24.17
N ARG A 52 12.20 -8.24 -24.41
CA ARG A 52 13.31 -7.29 -24.25
C ARG A 52 13.38 -6.82 -22.81
N VAL A 53 14.55 -6.90 -22.19
CA VAL A 53 14.82 -6.43 -20.81
C VAL A 53 14.29 -5.00 -20.57
N GLY A 54 14.37 -4.12 -21.57
CA GLY A 54 13.85 -2.76 -21.49
C GLY A 54 12.32 -2.67 -21.36
N ALA A 55 11.57 -3.59 -21.97
CA ALA A 55 10.11 -3.65 -21.85
C ALA A 55 9.69 -4.14 -20.45
N ALA A 56 10.42 -5.14 -19.91
CA ALA A 56 10.21 -5.61 -18.54
C ALA A 56 10.46 -4.51 -17.50
N LEU A 57 11.58 -3.77 -17.62
CA LEU A 57 11.89 -2.64 -16.74
C LEU A 57 10.87 -1.50 -16.85
N ALA A 58 10.39 -1.19 -18.07
CA ALA A 58 9.36 -0.18 -18.26
C ALA A 58 8.03 -0.59 -17.61
N VAL A 59 7.63 -1.86 -17.75
CA VAL A 59 6.42 -2.37 -17.10
C VAL A 59 6.54 -2.33 -15.58
N ASP A 60 7.70 -2.71 -15.04
CA ASP A 60 7.96 -2.64 -13.60
C ASP A 60 7.92 -1.18 -13.09
N ALA A 61 8.57 -0.25 -13.80
CA ALA A 61 8.57 1.17 -13.46
C ALA A 61 7.15 1.78 -13.47
N VAL A 62 6.32 1.42 -14.45
CA VAL A 62 4.93 1.89 -14.50
C VAL A 62 4.08 1.21 -13.42
N GLY A 63 4.31 -0.07 -13.13
CA GLY A 63 3.67 -0.78 -12.01
C GLY A 63 3.95 -0.10 -10.68
N PHE A 64 5.23 0.17 -10.42
CA PHE A 64 5.66 0.93 -9.25
C PHE A 64 5.04 2.33 -9.20
N ALA A 65 5.07 3.08 -10.31
CA ALA A 65 4.53 4.44 -10.35
C ALA A 65 3.01 4.47 -10.09
N THR A 66 2.27 3.53 -10.66
CA THR A 66 0.82 3.43 -10.50
C THR A 66 0.46 2.98 -9.07
N GLY A 67 1.18 2.01 -8.51
CA GLY A 67 1.06 1.62 -7.09
C GLY A 67 1.40 2.76 -6.12
N LEU A 68 2.45 3.54 -6.42
CA LEU A 68 2.80 4.73 -5.64
C LEU A 68 1.69 5.79 -5.68
N LEU A 69 1.12 6.07 -6.86
CA LEU A 69 -0.01 7.00 -6.99
C LEU A 69 -1.23 6.52 -6.22
N ALA A 70 -1.54 5.22 -6.27
CA ALA A 70 -2.61 4.61 -5.48
C ALA A 70 -2.37 4.81 -3.99
N GLN A 71 -1.18 4.50 -3.49
CA GLN A 71 -0.80 4.69 -2.08
C GLN A 71 -0.93 6.16 -1.65
N LEU A 72 -0.45 7.10 -2.45
CA LEU A 72 -0.53 8.53 -2.16
C LEU A 72 -1.99 9.01 -2.18
N TRP A 73 -2.79 8.58 -3.15
CA TRP A 73 -4.21 8.93 -3.20
C TRP A 73 -4.96 8.39 -1.98
N VAL A 74 -4.78 7.12 -1.61
CA VAL A 74 -5.39 6.53 -0.41
C VAL A 74 -4.99 7.31 0.84
N THR A 75 -3.69 7.63 0.98
CA THR A 75 -3.17 8.45 2.09
C THR A 75 -3.90 9.79 2.19
N GLY A 76 -4.07 10.51 1.08
CA GLY A 76 -4.79 11.78 1.07
C GLY A 76 -6.30 11.67 1.25
N ALA A 77 -6.89 10.54 0.87
CA ALA A 77 -8.31 10.23 1.05
C ALA A 77 -8.64 9.96 2.52
N VAL A 78 -7.83 9.13 3.19
CA VAL A 78 -8.03 8.75 4.60
C VAL A 78 -7.54 9.80 5.59
N ALA A 79 -6.70 10.75 5.17
CA ALA A 79 -6.31 11.89 6.01
C ALA A 79 -7.53 12.67 6.56
N GLY A 80 -8.61 12.76 5.77
CA GLY A 80 -9.87 13.37 6.22
C GLY A 80 -10.55 12.59 7.35
N LEU A 81 -10.41 11.25 7.38
CA LEU A 81 -10.97 10.42 8.44
C LEU A 81 -10.28 10.70 9.77
N ALA A 82 -8.95 10.81 9.77
CA ALA A 82 -8.17 11.14 10.97
C ALA A 82 -8.49 12.55 11.51
N ALA A 83 -8.75 13.51 10.64
CA ALA A 83 -8.97 14.91 11.03
C ALA A 83 -10.43 15.29 11.30
N ARG A 84 -11.37 14.73 10.54
CA ARG A 84 -12.78 15.18 10.49
C ARG A 84 -13.79 14.03 10.53
N GLY A 85 -13.34 12.78 10.65
CA GLY A 85 -14.20 11.60 10.67
C GLY A 85 -14.81 11.21 9.32
N ALA A 86 -14.51 11.93 8.23
CA ALA A 86 -15.05 11.67 6.89
C ALA A 86 -13.94 11.66 5.81
N PRO A 87 -14.01 10.77 4.80
CA PRO A 87 -13.01 10.70 3.75
C PRO A 87 -13.04 11.96 2.87
N SER A 88 -11.88 12.33 2.32
CA SER A 88 -11.75 13.50 1.44
C SER A 88 -11.17 13.09 0.10
N TRP A 89 -12.03 12.94 -0.90
CA TRP A 89 -11.64 12.42 -2.22
C TRP A 89 -10.97 13.47 -3.11
N SER A 90 -11.51 14.70 -3.13
CA SER A 90 -11.02 15.78 -4.00
C SER A 90 -9.64 16.27 -3.56
N GLY A 91 -8.67 16.31 -4.47
CA GLY A 91 -7.29 16.72 -4.15
C GLY A 91 -6.52 15.74 -3.25
N ALA A 92 -6.95 14.46 -3.19
CA ALA A 92 -6.31 13.43 -2.38
C ALA A 92 -4.83 13.24 -2.73
N LEU A 93 -4.46 13.15 -4.01
CA LEU A 93 -3.05 13.03 -4.43
C LEU A 93 -2.17 14.13 -3.86
N ARG A 94 -2.56 15.41 -3.98
CA ARG A 94 -1.79 16.55 -3.47
C ARG A 94 -1.62 16.51 -1.96
N ARG A 95 -2.65 16.07 -1.23
CA ARG A 95 -2.55 15.90 0.23
C ARG A 95 -1.67 14.71 0.60
N GLY A 96 -1.83 13.60 -0.09
CA GLY A 96 -1.05 12.38 0.11
C GLY A 96 0.44 12.61 -0.11
N THR A 97 0.82 13.30 -1.19
CA THR A 97 2.22 13.67 -1.47
C THR A 97 2.80 14.56 -0.38
N ALA A 98 2.04 15.58 0.06
CA ALA A 98 2.46 16.46 1.14
C ALA A 98 2.63 15.71 2.47
N LEU A 99 1.73 14.78 2.79
CA LEU A 99 1.79 13.95 3.99
C LEU A 99 2.97 12.96 3.94
N ALA A 100 3.17 12.28 2.81
CA ALA A 100 4.30 11.37 2.62
C ALA A 100 5.64 12.10 2.78
N GLY A 101 5.77 13.27 2.14
CA GLY A 101 6.96 14.11 2.29
C GLY A 101 7.16 14.61 3.73
N GLY A 102 6.07 14.97 4.42
CA GLY A 102 6.11 15.35 5.83
C GLY A 102 6.53 14.19 6.75
N ALA A 103 5.97 13.00 6.53
CA ALA A 103 6.26 11.79 7.29
C ALA A 103 7.72 11.35 7.15
N LEU A 104 8.25 11.33 5.92
CA LEU A 104 9.64 10.97 5.65
C LEU A 104 10.63 11.93 6.31
N ARG A 105 10.32 13.23 6.37
CA ARG A 105 11.17 14.23 7.02
C ARG A 105 11.10 14.19 8.53
N ARG A 106 9.93 13.86 9.11
CA ARG A 106 9.69 13.93 10.56
C ARG A 106 9.94 12.63 11.29
N ALA A 107 9.56 11.50 10.70
CA ALA A 107 9.60 10.19 11.34
C ALA A 107 9.98 9.08 10.34
N PRO A 108 11.17 9.15 9.70
CA PRO A 108 11.59 8.16 8.70
C PRO A 108 11.62 6.74 9.27
N ALA A 109 12.01 6.57 10.54
CA ALA A 109 12.02 5.26 11.21
C ALA A 109 10.62 4.66 11.35
N ALA A 110 9.58 5.48 11.60
CA ALA A 110 8.21 5.00 11.67
C ALA A 110 7.65 4.62 10.30
N VAL A 111 8.02 5.38 9.26
CA VAL A 111 7.70 5.02 7.86
C VAL A 111 8.36 3.70 7.50
N ALA A 112 9.65 3.53 7.79
CA ALA A 112 10.37 2.28 7.54
C ALA A 112 9.74 1.10 8.28
N ALA A 113 9.40 1.26 9.55
CA ALA A 113 8.70 0.22 10.32
C ALA A 113 7.34 -0.14 9.71
N GLY A 114 6.57 0.87 9.28
CA GLY A 114 5.29 0.65 8.60
C GLY A 114 5.45 -0.09 7.27
N VAL A 115 6.46 0.27 6.46
CA VAL A 115 6.78 -0.41 5.20
C VAL A 115 7.19 -1.85 5.46
N VAL A 116 8.06 -2.11 6.44
CA VAL A 116 8.49 -3.47 6.79
C VAL A 116 7.30 -4.31 7.26
N LEU A 117 6.47 -3.79 8.18
CA LEU A 117 5.29 -4.51 8.67
C LEU A 117 4.27 -4.77 7.56
N GLY A 118 3.99 -3.77 6.73
CA GLY A 118 3.11 -3.92 5.57
C GLY A 118 3.66 -4.94 4.57
N GLY A 119 4.97 -4.92 4.32
CA GLY A 119 5.66 -5.88 3.47
C GLY A 119 5.61 -7.31 4.02
N VAL A 120 5.77 -7.50 5.33
CA VAL A 120 5.62 -8.81 5.98
C VAL A 120 4.20 -9.33 5.83
N VAL A 121 3.17 -8.50 6.08
CA VAL A 121 1.77 -8.91 5.89
C VAL A 121 1.49 -9.23 4.43
N SER A 122 2.00 -8.41 3.50
CA SER A 122 1.89 -8.68 2.06
C SER A 122 2.51 -10.03 1.69
N ALA A 123 3.74 -10.29 2.12
CA ALA A 123 4.44 -11.55 1.87
C ALA A 123 3.69 -12.75 2.48
N LEU A 124 3.11 -12.62 3.66
CA LEU A 124 2.30 -13.69 4.26
C LEU A 124 1.02 -14.00 3.48
N LEU A 125 0.50 -13.04 2.72
CA LEU A 125 -0.67 -13.23 1.86
C LEU A 125 -0.30 -13.76 0.47
N THR A 126 0.82 -13.30 -0.08
CA THR A 126 1.21 -13.63 -1.46
C THR A 126 2.08 -14.88 -1.55
N VAL A 127 3.01 -15.11 -0.61
CA VAL A 127 3.94 -16.26 -0.66
C VAL A 127 3.20 -17.61 -0.63
N PRO A 128 2.23 -17.87 0.27
CA PRO A 128 1.50 -19.14 0.26
C PRO A 128 0.71 -19.35 -1.03
N ALA A 129 0.13 -18.28 -1.57
CA ALA A 129 -0.60 -18.32 -2.84
C ALA A 129 0.34 -18.65 -4.01
N SER A 130 1.52 -18.02 -4.05
CA SER A 130 2.57 -18.31 -5.03
C SER A 130 3.09 -19.74 -4.93
N VAL A 131 3.31 -20.26 -3.71
CA VAL A 131 3.73 -21.66 -3.48
C VAL A 131 2.64 -22.63 -3.93
N ALA A 132 1.38 -22.35 -3.63
CA ALA A 132 0.25 -23.18 -4.07
C ALA A 132 0.06 -23.16 -5.59
N ALA A 133 0.34 -22.02 -6.22
CA ALA A 133 0.18 -21.81 -7.66
C ALA A 133 1.33 -22.39 -8.50
N LEU A 134 2.57 -22.30 -8.02
CA LEU A 134 3.78 -22.63 -8.79
C LEU A 134 4.51 -23.88 -8.29
N GLY A 135 4.15 -24.42 -7.10
CA GLY A 135 4.90 -25.46 -6.42
C GLY A 135 6.21 -24.93 -5.80
N ALA A 136 6.73 -25.61 -4.76
CA ALA A 136 7.94 -25.17 -4.06
C ALA A 136 9.18 -25.07 -4.98
N ASP A 137 9.27 -25.95 -5.97
CA ASP A 137 10.37 -25.98 -6.95
C ASP A 137 10.23 -24.89 -8.03
N GLY A 138 9.00 -24.44 -8.33
CA GLY A 138 8.73 -23.35 -9.29
C GLY A 138 8.94 -21.95 -8.71
N VAL A 139 8.97 -21.81 -7.38
CA VAL A 139 9.25 -20.53 -6.69
C VAL A 139 10.76 -20.19 -6.68
N LEU A 140 11.63 -21.19 -6.84
CA LEU A 140 13.09 -21.06 -6.79
C LEU A 140 13.81 -21.49 -8.09
N GLY A 141 13.13 -22.16 -9.02
CA GLY A 141 13.66 -22.65 -10.29
C GLY A 141 13.34 -21.76 -11.51
N PRO A 142 13.89 -22.07 -12.71
CA PRO A 142 13.62 -21.30 -13.92
C PRO A 142 12.13 -21.41 -14.25
N LEU A 143 11.43 -20.28 -14.18
CA LEU A 143 10.01 -20.20 -14.48
C LEU A 143 9.79 -20.53 -15.96
N GLY A 144 9.32 -21.75 -16.26
CA GLY A 144 8.55 -22.00 -17.47
C GLY A 144 7.28 -21.13 -17.48
N SER A 145 6.64 -20.97 -18.63
CA SER A 145 5.42 -20.15 -18.75
C SER A 145 4.34 -20.63 -17.76
N PRO A 146 3.97 -19.84 -16.72
CA PRO A 146 2.99 -20.26 -15.74
C PRO A 146 1.63 -20.51 -16.42
N GLY A 147 0.92 -21.56 -16.03
CA GLY A 147 -0.45 -21.78 -16.49
C GLY A 147 -1.39 -20.65 -16.05
N ALA A 148 -2.44 -20.37 -16.82
CA ALA A 148 -3.39 -19.27 -16.56
C ALA A 148 -4.00 -19.28 -15.14
N GLY A 149 -4.16 -20.45 -14.52
CA GLY A 149 -4.64 -20.58 -13.14
C GLY A 149 -3.64 -20.09 -12.10
N ALA A 150 -2.35 -20.38 -12.27
CA ALA A 150 -1.28 -19.91 -11.38
C ALA A 150 -1.15 -18.38 -11.45
N PHE A 151 -1.30 -17.84 -12.66
CA PHE A 151 -1.33 -16.40 -12.90
C PHE A 151 -2.53 -15.74 -12.21
N ALA A 152 -3.74 -16.27 -12.38
CA ALA A 152 -4.94 -15.72 -11.74
C ALA A 152 -4.84 -15.70 -10.21
N VAL A 153 -4.26 -16.75 -9.61
CA VAL A 153 -4.03 -16.83 -8.16
C VAL A 153 -3.01 -15.78 -7.72
N ALA A 154 -1.91 -15.61 -8.46
CA ALA A 154 -0.92 -14.59 -8.16
C ALA A 154 -1.53 -13.18 -8.21
N THR A 155 -2.25 -12.84 -9.28
CA THR A 155 -2.94 -11.54 -9.42
C THR A 155 -3.98 -11.32 -8.32
N ALA A 156 -4.80 -12.33 -8.00
CA ALA A 156 -5.78 -12.22 -6.93
C ALA A 156 -5.12 -12.01 -5.56
N SER A 157 -4.02 -12.72 -5.30
CA SER A 157 -3.28 -12.58 -4.04
C SER A 157 -2.65 -11.19 -3.89
N ASP A 158 -2.16 -10.61 -4.99
CA ASP A 158 -1.58 -9.27 -4.99
C ASP A 158 -2.65 -8.17 -4.82
N VAL A 159 -3.81 -8.33 -5.45
CA VAL A 159 -4.98 -7.47 -5.23
C VAL A 159 -5.40 -7.52 -3.76
N VAL A 160 -5.52 -8.72 -3.18
CA VAL A 160 -5.89 -8.89 -1.76
C VAL A 160 -4.83 -8.27 -0.86
N ALA A 161 -3.54 -8.53 -1.11
CA ALA A 161 -2.45 -7.96 -0.34
C ALA A 161 -2.45 -6.43 -0.39
N SER A 162 -2.67 -5.85 -1.57
CA SER A 162 -2.79 -4.40 -1.76
C SER A 162 -3.97 -3.83 -0.97
N VAL A 163 -5.17 -4.39 -1.11
CA VAL A 163 -6.36 -3.91 -0.37
C VAL A 163 -6.17 -4.01 1.14
N VAL A 164 -5.47 -5.04 1.62
CA VAL A 164 -5.20 -5.24 3.05
C VAL A 164 -4.17 -4.25 3.58
N THR A 165 -3.11 -3.96 2.82
CA THR A 165 -1.92 -3.24 3.32
C THR A 165 -1.97 -1.73 3.04
N LEU A 166 -2.58 -1.28 1.95
CA LEU A 166 -2.68 0.14 1.57
C LEU A 166 -3.29 1.01 2.70
N PRO A 167 -4.42 0.64 3.34
CA PRO A 167 -5.01 1.44 4.42
C PRO A 167 -4.08 1.62 5.62
N PHE A 168 -3.36 0.56 5.99
CA PHE A 168 -2.44 0.57 7.12
C PHE A 168 -1.30 1.55 6.88
N LEU A 169 -0.60 1.41 5.75
CA LEU A 169 0.52 2.29 5.42
C LEU A 169 0.06 3.73 5.25
N ALA A 170 -1.14 3.96 4.70
CA ALA A 170 -1.74 5.28 4.59
C ALA A 170 -1.94 5.95 5.96
N PHE A 171 -2.47 5.23 6.96
CA PHE A 171 -2.59 5.77 8.32
C PHE A 171 -1.24 5.95 9.01
N VAL A 172 -0.24 5.09 8.77
CA VAL A 172 1.12 5.31 9.26
C VAL A 172 1.68 6.63 8.74
N LEU A 173 1.54 6.93 7.44
CA LEU A 173 1.99 8.19 6.86
C LEU A 173 1.23 9.39 7.43
N VAL A 174 -0.08 9.28 7.64
CA VAL A 174 -0.89 10.35 8.25
C VAL A 174 -0.43 10.67 9.68
N VAL A 175 -0.21 9.63 10.51
CA VAL A 175 0.22 9.80 11.90
C VAL A 175 1.67 10.29 11.96
N ALA A 176 2.57 9.70 11.18
CA ALA A 176 3.98 10.10 11.10
C ALA A 176 4.16 11.55 10.62
N ALA A 177 3.23 12.04 9.78
CA ALA A 177 3.26 13.40 9.28
C ALA A 177 2.77 14.45 10.30
N GLY A 178 2.17 14.11 11.46
CA GLY A 178 1.53 15.13 12.31
C GLY A 178 1.49 14.89 13.83
N ASP A 179 1.95 15.91 14.58
CA ASP A 179 1.79 16.06 16.04
C ASP A 179 0.34 16.35 16.50
N ARG A 180 -0.57 16.69 15.57
CA ARG A 180 -1.94 17.16 15.88
C ARG A 180 -2.95 16.07 16.21
N PHE A 181 -2.56 14.79 16.09
CA PHE A 181 -3.45 13.66 16.38
C PHE A 181 -3.18 13.01 17.75
N ALA A 182 -2.06 13.34 18.41
CA ALA A 182 -1.67 12.82 19.72
C ALA A 182 -2.08 13.74 20.89
N ALA A 183 -2.47 14.99 20.64
CA ALA A 183 -2.82 15.95 21.68
C ALA A 183 -4.34 16.17 21.76
N ARG A 184 -5.04 15.26 22.44
CA ARG A 184 -6.24 15.54 23.27
C ARG A 184 -6.57 14.31 24.12
N PRO A 185 -5.95 14.16 25.31
CA PRO A 185 -6.70 13.57 26.42
C PRO A 185 -7.87 14.51 26.72
N GLY A 186 -9.04 13.96 27.01
CA GLY A 186 -10.27 14.71 27.26
C GLY A 186 -10.06 15.89 28.21
N GLY A 187 -10.37 17.08 27.70
CA GLY A 187 -10.49 18.31 28.46
C GLY A 187 -11.73 19.02 27.96
N GLN A 188 -12.87 18.61 28.51
CA GLN A 188 -14.11 19.35 28.76
C GLN A 188 -15.05 18.42 29.52
#